data_AF-A0AAV1CUE5-F1
#
_entry.id   AF-A0AAV1CUE5-F1
#
_cell.length_a   1.000
_cell.length_b   1.000
_cell.length_c   1.000
_cell.angle_alpha   90.00
_cell.angle_beta   90.00
_cell.angle_gamma   90.00
#
_symmetry.space_group_name_H-M   'P 1'
#
loop_
_entity.id
_entity.type
_entity.pdbx_description
1 polymer ?
#
loop_
_entity_poly.entity_id
_entity_poly.type
_entity_poly.pdbx_seq_one_letter_code
_entity_poly.pdbx_strand_id
1 'polypeptide(L)'
;MLPFKVVNQGGKPYLTVEMKSSKIKLMSPKEIISMMLKGIKQKAKSHLGMEIEEVVLTHPAFTFSNAQVQTIQDAGAIVGLKVNVGGEDFDHRVMDYCLNLIKNKYNRDISGDKQAVTRLIKECEKAKKVLCDQPRVDVKIDSLFDGVDFSEPLSRETFKELNMDLF
;
A
#
# COMPACT_ATOMS: atom_id res chain seq x y z
N MET A 1 12.34 -20.80 -3.35
CA MET A 1 11.98 -20.91 -4.78
C MET A 1 10.48 -20.67 -4.90
N LEU A 2 10.01 -19.84 -5.84
CA LEU A 2 8.57 -19.56 -5.98
C LEU A 2 7.85 -20.79 -6.58
N PRO A 3 6.57 -21.04 -6.21
CA PRO A 3 5.81 -22.19 -6.74
C PRO A 3 5.39 -22.02 -8.21
N PHE A 4 5.74 -20.91 -8.86
CA PHE A 4 5.43 -20.60 -10.25
C PHE A 4 6.68 -20.05 -10.96
N LYS A 5 6.74 -20.26 -12.28
CA LYS A 5 7.85 -19.78 -13.11
C LYS A 5 7.58 -18.37 -13.63
N VAL A 6 8.58 -17.52 -13.46
CA VAL A 6 8.63 -16.15 -13.98
C VAL A 6 9.54 -16.14 -15.20
N VAL A 7 9.10 -15.52 -16.29
CA VAL A 7 9.89 -15.35 -17.51
C VAL A 7 10.01 -13.87 -17.83
N ASN A 8 11.14 -13.45 -18.39
CA ASN A 8 11.34 -12.08 -18.88
C ASN A 8 10.94 -12.03 -20.37
N GLN A 9 10.04 -11.12 -20.73
CA GLN A 9 9.77 -10.76 -22.12
C GLN A 9 9.95 -9.25 -22.30
N GLY A 10 10.94 -8.86 -23.10
CA GLY A 10 11.20 -7.45 -23.42
C GLY A 10 11.48 -6.57 -22.19
N GLY A 11 12.14 -7.13 -21.17
CA GLY A 11 12.44 -6.44 -19.91
C GLY A 11 11.30 -6.46 -18.89
N LYS A 12 10.16 -7.10 -19.21
CA LYS A 12 8.99 -7.17 -18.32
C LYS A 12 8.78 -8.60 -17.80
N PRO A 13 8.39 -8.77 -16.52
CA PRO A 13 8.11 -10.09 -15.97
C PRO A 13 6.75 -10.61 -16.42
N TYR A 14 6.68 -11.90 -16.75
CA TYR A 14 5.47 -12.65 -17.05
C TYR A 14 5.45 -13.94 -16.22
N LEU A 15 4.27 -14.35 -15.77
CA LEU A 15 4.09 -15.66 -15.14
C LEU A 15 3.66 -16.69 -16.17
N THR A 16 4.24 -17.89 -16.11
CA THR A 16 3.68 -19.05 -16.80
C THR A 16 2.55 -19.63 -15.96
N VAL A 17 1.35 -19.69 -16.52
CA VAL A 17 0.19 -20.28 -15.86
C VAL A 17 -0.33 -21.43 -16.69
N GLU A 18 -0.53 -22.57 -16.03
CA GLU A 18 -1.17 -23.74 -16.63
C GLU A 18 -2.67 -23.58 -16.55
N MET A 19 -3.32 -23.57 -17.72
CA MET A 19 -4.77 -23.52 -17.82
C MET A 19 -5.36 -24.92 -17.66
N LYS A 20 -6.66 -25.02 -17.32
CA LYS A 20 -7.39 -26.30 -17.20
C LYS A 20 -7.30 -27.21 -18.43
N SER A 21 -6.94 -26.68 -19.59
CA SER A 21 -6.73 -27.40 -20.85
C SER A 21 -5.29 -27.91 -21.05
N SER A 22 -4.46 -27.91 -20.00
CA SER A 22 -3.02 -28.21 -20.04
C SER A 22 -2.21 -27.34 -21.00
N LYS A 23 -2.78 -26.20 -21.43
CA LYS A 23 -2.08 -25.17 -22.19
C LYS A 23 -1.36 -24.23 -21.24
N ILE A 24 -0.07 -24.04 -21.46
CA ILE A 24 0.72 -23.03 -20.75
C ILE A 24 0.48 -21.68 -21.43
N LYS A 25 0.03 -20.69 -20.67
CA LYS A 25 -0.11 -19.30 -21.11
C LYS A 25 0.84 -18.40 -20.32
N LEU A 26 1.44 -17.43 -21.00
CA LEU A 26 2.14 -16.33 -20.34
C LEU A 26 1.15 -15.24 -19.99
N MET A 27 1.18 -14.80 -18.73
CA MET A 27 0.33 -13.74 -18.22
C MET A 27 1.16 -12.63 -17.61
N SER A 28 0.86 -11.41 -18.02
CA SER A 28 1.43 -10.21 -17.41
C SER A 28 0.85 -9.98 -16.00
N PRO A 29 1.54 -9.21 -15.13
CA PRO A 29 0.98 -8.77 -13.86
C PRO A 29 -0.39 -8.10 -14.02
N LYS A 30 -0.55 -7.29 -15.07
CA LYS A 30 -1.82 -6.61 -15.39
C LYS A 30 -2.97 -7.59 -15.64
N GLU A 31 -2.74 -8.64 -16.44
CA GLU A 31 -3.76 -9.68 -16.69
C GLU A 31 -4.11 -10.47 -15.42
N ILE A 32 -3.14 -10.73 -14.55
CA ILE A 32 -3.39 -11.44 -13.29
C ILE A 32 -4.25 -10.58 -12.36
N ILE A 33 -3.92 -9.29 -12.23
CA ILE A 33 -4.69 -8.33 -11.43
C ILE A 33 -6.12 -8.23 -11.99
N SER A 34 -6.28 -8.15 -13.31
CA SER A 34 -7.63 -8.05 -13.91
C SER A 34 -8.46 -9.30 -13.64
N MET A 35 -7.86 -10.50 -13.63
CA MET A 35 -8.54 -11.73 -13.24
C MET A 35 -8.99 -11.71 -11.77
N MET A 36 -8.16 -11.20 -10.86
CA MET A 36 -8.53 -11.04 -9.45
C MET A 36 -9.69 -10.04 -9.29
N LEU A 37 -9.58 -8.86 -9.92
CA LEU A 37 -10.62 -7.82 -9.89
C LEU A 37 -11.95 -8.31 -10.48
N LYS A 38 -11.91 -9.10 -11.55
CA LYS A 38 -13.10 -9.75 -12.12
C LYS A 38 -13.79 -10.65 -11.11
N GLY A 39 -13.04 -11.47 -10.38
CA GLY A 39 -13.59 -12.35 -9.34
C GLY A 39 -14.22 -11.56 -8.19
N ILE A 40 -13.59 -10.46 -7.76
CA ILE A 40 -14.12 -9.57 -6.72
C ILE A 40 -15.41 -8.89 -7.21
N LYS A 41 -15.39 -8.30 -8.42
CA LYS A 41 -16.56 -7.66 -9.06
C LYS A 41 -17.74 -8.62 -9.16
N GLN A 42 -17.52 -9.86 -9.57
CA GLN A 42 -18.57 -10.88 -9.66
C GLN A 42 -19.17 -11.22 -8.29
N LYS A 43 -18.34 -11.42 -7.27
CA LYS A 43 -18.81 -11.70 -5.91
C LYS A 43 -19.62 -10.54 -5.34
N ALA A 44 -19.12 -9.30 -5.49
CA ALA A 44 -19.81 -8.10 -5.03
C ALA A 44 -21.15 -7.92 -5.75
N LYS A 45 -21.19 -8.09 -7.07
CA LYS A 45 -22.42 -8.06 -7.87
C LYS A 45 -23.43 -9.10 -7.42
N SER A 46 -23.01 -10.35 -7.19
CA SER A 46 -23.90 -11.41 -6.70
C SER A 46 -24.46 -11.13 -5.31
N HIS A 47 -23.67 -10.47 -4.45
CA HIS A 47 -24.10 -10.13 -3.09
C HIS A 47 -25.05 -8.93 -3.05
N LEU A 48 -24.77 -7.89 -3.85
CA LEU A 48 -25.51 -6.62 -3.82
C LEU A 48 -26.67 -6.58 -4.83
N GLY A 49 -26.70 -7.48 -5.82
CA GLY A 49 -27.74 -7.51 -6.85
C GLY A 49 -27.66 -6.38 -7.87
N MET A 50 -26.56 -5.63 -7.91
CA MET A 50 -26.35 -4.49 -8.81
C MET A 50 -24.98 -4.56 -9.51
N GLU A 51 -24.85 -3.86 -10.64
CA GLU A 51 -23.55 -3.70 -11.30
C GLU A 51 -22.58 -2.88 -10.44
N ILE A 52 -21.31 -3.28 -10.48
CA ILE A 52 -20.23 -2.57 -9.80
C ILE A 52 -19.36 -1.89 -10.85
N GLU A 53 -19.39 -0.57 -10.85
CA GLU A 53 -18.70 0.28 -11.84
C GLU A 53 -17.43 0.92 -11.29
N GLU A 54 -17.37 1.13 -9.98
CA GLU A 54 -16.27 1.83 -9.32
C GLU A 54 -15.82 1.06 -8.07
N VAL A 55 -14.51 1.14 -7.77
CA VAL A 55 -13.92 0.58 -6.56
C VAL A 55 -12.83 1.52 -6.04
N VAL A 56 -12.67 1.55 -4.71
CA VAL A 56 -11.50 2.12 -4.06
C VAL A 56 -10.61 0.98 -3.58
N LEU A 57 -9.35 0.95 -4.02
CA LEU A 57 -8.35 0.01 -3.55
C LEU A 57 -7.32 0.74 -2.70
N THR A 58 -6.93 0.12 -1.58
CA THR A 58 -5.83 0.62 -0.77
C THR A 58 -4.51 -0.04 -1.16
N HIS A 59 -3.42 0.72 -1.21
CA HIS A 59 -2.08 0.17 -1.27
C HIS A 59 -1.15 0.94 -0.32
N PRO A 60 0.05 0.41 -0.01
CA PRO A 60 1.03 1.14 0.78
C PRO A 60 1.65 2.26 -0.07
N ALA A 61 1.61 3.50 0.41
CA ALA A 61 2.00 4.69 -0.33
C ALA A 61 3.47 4.67 -0.80
N PHE A 62 4.37 4.21 0.07
CA PHE A 62 5.82 4.39 -0.14
C PHE A 62 6.50 3.21 -0.85
N THR A 63 5.80 2.09 -1.02
CA THR A 63 6.37 0.87 -1.63
C THR A 63 5.88 0.61 -3.05
N PHE A 64 4.93 1.42 -3.52
CA PHE A 64 4.41 1.38 -4.88
C PHE A 64 4.90 2.60 -5.65
N SER A 65 5.35 2.37 -6.88
CA SER A 65 5.63 3.43 -7.84
C SER A 65 4.36 3.83 -8.60
N ASN A 66 4.32 5.04 -9.13
CA ASN A 66 3.23 5.52 -10.00
C ASN A 66 2.95 4.55 -11.17
N ALA A 67 3.98 3.89 -11.70
CA ALA A 67 3.84 2.88 -12.75
C ALA A 67 3.10 1.62 -12.27
N GLN A 68 3.33 1.18 -11.03
CA GLN A 68 2.60 0.06 -10.43
C GLN A 68 1.15 0.43 -10.13
N VAL A 69 0.90 1.65 -9.64
CA VAL A 69 -0.46 2.18 -9.41
C VAL A 69 -1.24 2.24 -10.72
N GLN A 70 -0.65 2.81 -11.77
CA GLN A 70 -1.26 2.85 -13.11
C GLN A 70 -1.54 1.45 -13.65
N THR A 71 -0.65 0.47 -13.39
CA THR A 71 -0.87 -0.91 -13.81
C THR A 71 -2.12 -1.53 -13.17
N ILE A 72 -2.41 -1.20 -11.91
CA ILE A 72 -3.62 -1.63 -11.21
C ILE A 72 -4.86 -0.96 -11.81
N GLN A 73 -4.80 0.34 -12.10
CA GLN A 73 -5.90 1.07 -12.72
C GLN A 73 -6.23 0.55 -14.12
N ASP A 74 -5.20 0.32 -14.95
CA ASP A 74 -5.34 -0.29 -16.27
C ASP A 74 -5.97 -1.70 -16.18
N ALA A 75 -5.61 -2.48 -15.15
CA ALA A 75 -6.20 -3.80 -14.92
C ALA A 75 -7.70 -3.71 -14.59
N GLY A 76 -8.11 -2.66 -13.86
CA GLY A 76 -9.51 -2.33 -13.61
C GLY A 76 -10.27 -1.99 -14.89
N ALA A 77 -9.68 -1.15 -15.74
CA ALA A 77 -10.28 -0.77 -17.02
C ALA A 77 -10.57 -1.98 -17.92
N ILE A 78 -9.68 -3.00 -17.93
CA ILE A 78 -9.89 -4.27 -18.68
C ILE A 78 -11.19 -4.98 -18.28
N VAL A 79 -11.66 -4.83 -17.04
CA VAL A 79 -12.88 -5.48 -16.52
C VAL A 79 -14.06 -4.51 -16.38
N GLY A 80 -13.95 -3.31 -16.97
CA GLY A 80 -14.96 -2.26 -16.90
C GLY A 80 -15.19 -1.80 -15.46
N LEU A 81 -14.11 -1.62 -14.70
CA LEU A 81 -14.14 -1.13 -13.32
C LEU A 81 -13.24 0.10 -13.23
N LYS A 82 -13.80 1.23 -12.82
CA LYS A 82 -13.03 2.43 -12.49
C LYS A 82 -12.37 2.19 -11.13
N VAL A 83 -11.04 2.12 -11.11
CA VAL A 83 -10.27 1.91 -9.89
C VAL A 83 -9.72 3.25 -9.42
N ASN A 84 -10.23 3.71 -8.28
CA ASN A 84 -9.57 4.74 -7.51
C ASN A 84 -8.66 4.08 -6.50
N VAL A 85 -7.61 4.80 -6.17
CA VAL A 85 -6.61 4.34 -5.24
C VAL A 85 -6.56 5.33 -4.09
N GLY A 86 -6.69 4.82 -2.87
CA GLY A 86 -6.72 5.61 -1.66
C GLY A 86 -5.86 4.99 -0.58
N GLY A 87 -5.74 5.66 0.55
CA GLY A 87 -4.87 5.19 1.64
C GLY A 87 -3.54 5.92 1.71
N GLU A 88 -3.06 6.47 0.59
CA GLU A 88 -1.76 7.16 0.52
C GLU A 88 -1.74 8.43 1.37
N ASP A 89 -2.79 9.24 1.30
CA ASP A 89 -2.88 10.49 2.04
C ASP A 89 -2.75 10.23 3.55
N PHE A 90 -3.41 9.19 4.06
CA PHE A 90 -3.31 8.80 5.48
C PHE A 90 -1.89 8.42 5.88
N ASP A 91 -1.15 7.73 5.00
CA ASP A 91 0.24 7.36 5.22
C ASP A 91 1.15 8.59 5.24
N HIS A 92 0.96 9.52 4.30
CA HIS A 92 1.70 10.78 4.25
C HIS A 92 1.45 11.64 5.51
N ARG A 93 0.20 11.76 5.98
CA ARG A 93 -0.12 12.55 7.18
C ARG A 93 0.55 12.01 8.44
N VAL A 94 0.55 10.68 8.62
CA VAL A 94 1.24 10.04 9.76
C VAL A 94 2.75 10.21 9.63
N MET A 95 3.30 10.08 8.43
CA MET A 95 4.72 10.30 8.16
C MET A 95 5.16 11.72 8.52
N ASP A 96 4.47 12.73 8.00
CA ASP A 96 4.76 14.13 8.24
C ASP A 96 4.63 14.50 9.72
N TYR A 97 3.64 13.95 10.40
CA TYR A 97 3.49 14.07 11.85
C TYR A 97 4.72 13.54 12.59
N CYS A 98 5.16 12.31 12.30
CA CYS A 98 6.33 11.73 12.96
C CYS A 98 7.64 12.47 12.60
N LEU A 99 7.81 12.91 11.36
CA LEU A 99 8.97 13.73 10.96
C LEU A 99 9.02 15.05 11.75
N ASN A 100 7.88 15.71 11.92
CA ASN A 100 7.78 16.93 12.71
C ASN A 100 8.06 16.68 14.21
N LEU A 101 7.60 15.56 14.78
CA LEU A 101 7.94 15.18 16.15
C LEU A 101 9.45 14.99 16.32
N ILE A 102 10.10 14.28 15.40
CA ILE A 102 11.55 14.05 15.42
C ILE A 102 12.30 15.38 15.32
N LYS A 103 11.88 16.25 14.38
CA LYS A 103 12.47 17.57 14.19
C LYS A 103 12.35 18.43 15.45
N ASN A 104 11.20 18.45 16.10
CA ASN A 104 10.97 19.24 17.31
C ASN A 104 11.71 18.68 18.54
N LYS A 105 11.73 17.35 18.70
CA LYS A 105 12.31 16.71 19.89
C LYS A 105 13.83 16.67 19.87
N TYR A 106 14.43 16.44 18.69
CA TYR A 106 15.88 16.27 18.56
C TYR A 106 16.56 17.41 17.80
N ASN A 107 15.80 18.42 17.37
CA ASN A 107 16.28 19.54 16.56
C ASN A 107 17.04 19.08 15.29
N ARG A 108 16.61 17.95 14.71
CA ARG A 108 17.23 17.32 13.54
C ARG A 108 16.18 16.92 12.51
N ASP A 109 16.42 17.33 11.28
CA ASP A 109 15.60 16.93 10.13
C ASP A 109 16.18 15.66 9.50
N ILE A 110 15.43 14.57 9.52
CA ILE A 110 15.85 13.27 8.96
C ILE A 110 15.32 13.04 7.54
N SER A 111 14.55 13.99 6.96
CA SER A 111 13.93 13.82 5.64
C SER A 111 14.93 13.55 4.50
N GLY A 112 16.17 14.00 4.67
CA GLY A 112 17.28 13.72 3.73
C GLY A 112 17.93 12.34 3.91
N ASP A 113 17.72 11.66 5.04
CA ASP A 113 18.29 10.34 5.32
C ASP A 113 17.33 9.24 4.85
N LYS A 114 17.62 8.68 3.67
CA LYS A 114 16.82 7.61 3.07
C LYS A 114 16.69 6.38 3.96
N GLN A 115 17.71 6.04 4.74
CA GLN A 115 17.64 4.86 5.60
C GLN A 115 16.76 5.12 6.82
N ALA A 116 16.93 6.26 7.48
CA ALA A 116 16.09 6.65 8.61
C ALA A 116 14.62 6.79 8.20
N VAL A 117 14.35 7.43 7.06
CA VAL A 117 12.99 7.58 6.50
C VAL A 117 12.39 6.21 6.15
N THR A 118 13.15 5.28 5.57
CA THR A 118 12.63 3.93 5.27
C THR A 118 12.24 3.16 6.53
N ARG A 119 13.03 3.29 7.62
CA ARG A 119 12.67 2.69 8.91
C ARG A 119 11.43 3.33 9.50
N LEU A 120 11.31 4.65 9.40
CA LEU A 120 10.14 5.39 9.85
C LEU A 120 8.87 4.98 9.08
N ILE A 121 8.93 4.87 7.76
CA ILE A 121 7.84 4.36 6.91
C ILE A 121 7.32 3.04 7.42
N LYS A 122 8.22 2.08 7.65
CA LYS A 122 7.85 0.74 8.09
C LYS A 122 7.14 0.75 9.45
N GLU A 123 7.62 1.54 10.40
CA GLU A 123 7.03 1.59 11.74
C GLU A 123 5.73 2.41 11.77
N CYS A 124 5.59 3.44 10.93
CA CYS A 124 4.33 4.15 10.72
C CYS A 124 3.25 3.24 10.09
N GLU A 125 3.59 2.46 9.06
CA GLU A 125 2.66 1.51 8.43
C GLU A 125 2.19 0.44 9.44
N LYS A 126 3.12 -0.06 10.26
CA LYS A 126 2.82 -1.01 11.34
C LYS A 126 1.93 -0.38 12.42
N ALA A 127 2.21 0.85 12.83
CA ALA A 127 1.41 1.60 13.78
C ALA A 127 -0.02 1.83 13.25
N LYS A 128 -0.18 2.27 12.00
CA LYS A 128 -1.48 2.44 11.35
C LYS A 128 -2.31 1.16 11.39
N LYS A 129 -1.69 0.02 11.08
CA LYS A 129 -2.36 -1.29 11.12
C LYS A 129 -2.83 -1.66 12.53
N VAL A 130 -2.01 -1.38 13.55
CA VAL A 130 -2.38 -1.64 14.95
C VAL A 130 -3.53 -0.72 15.39
N LEU A 131 -3.53 0.55 14.95
CA LEU A 131 -4.57 1.53 15.28
C LEU A 131 -5.95 1.20 14.73
N CYS A 132 -6.05 0.33 13.72
CA CYS A 132 -7.32 -0.20 13.24
C CYS A 132 -8.08 -0.97 14.34
N ASP A 133 -7.36 -1.61 15.27
CA ASP A 133 -7.93 -2.44 16.34
C ASP A 133 -7.71 -1.80 17.72
N GLN A 134 -6.50 -1.32 18.00
CA GLN A 134 -6.12 -0.73 19.27
C GLN A 134 -6.24 0.80 19.28
N PRO A 135 -6.55 1.44 20.43
CA PRO A 135 -6.68 2.89 20.52
C PRO A 135 -5.33 3.63 20.49
N ARG A 136 -4.21 2.94 20.72
CA ARG A 136 -2.87 3.54 20.82
C ARG A 136 -1.79 2.51 20.51
N VAL A 137 -0.67 2.99 19.97
CA VAL A 137 0.56 2.21 19.71
C VAL A 137 1.76 3.14 19.80
N ASP A 138 2.93 2.63 20.18
CA ASP A 138 4.17 3.41 20.11
C ASP A 138 4.85 3.19 18.76
N VAL A 139 5.20 4.28 18.07
CA VAL A 139 6.10 4.25 16.91
C VAL A 139 7.53 4.21 17.42
N LYS A 140 8.19 3.06 17.27
CA LYS A 140 9.52 2.77 17.83
C LYS A 140 10.54 2.48 16.74
N ILE A 141 11.65 3.21 16.73
CA ILE A 141 12.75 3.03 15.79
C ILE A 141 14.06 2.99 16.56
N ASP A 142 14.71 1.84 16.55
CA ASP A 142 16.04 1.68 17.14
C ASP A 142 17.09 2.31 16.22
N SER A 143 18.04 3.04 16.83
CA SER A 143 19.14 3.72 16.16
C SER A 143 18.67 4.54 14.95
N LEU A 144 17.73 5.46 15.18
CA LEU A 144 17.16 6.35 14.18
C LEU A 144 18.26 7.17 13.48
N PHE A 145 19.14 7.81 14.25
CA PHE A 145 20.37 8.47 13.78
C PHE A 145 21.38 8.56 14.92
N ASP A 146 22.68 8.50 14.64
CA ASP A 146 23.77 8.67 15.62
C ASP A 146 23.60 7.86 16.93
N GLY A 147 22.98 6.68 16.85
CA GLY A 147 22.72 5.82 18.02
C GLY A 147 21.55 6.28 18.91
N VAL A 148 20.77 7.27 18.49
CA VAL A 148 19.56 7.75 19.17
C VAL A 148 18.37 6.89 18.78
N ASP A 149 17.64 6.38 19.77
CA ASP A 149 16.37 5.70 19.57
C ASP A 149 15.20 6.69 19.57
N PHE A 150 14.17 6.36 18.78
CA PHE A 150 12.91 7.08 18.72
C PHE A 150 11.78 6.20 19.26
N SER A 151 10.97 6.74 20.15
CA SER A 151 9.78 6.08 20.68
C SER A 151 8.76 7.14 21.06
N GLU A 152 7.70 7.27 20.27
CA GLU A 152 6.60 8.19 20.55
C GLU A 152 5.25 7.49 20.40
N PRO A 153 4.28 7.79 21.29
CA PRO A 153 2.95 7.23 21.16
C PRO A 153 2.16 7.89 20.03
N LEU A 154 1.45 7.09 19.27
CA LEU A 154 0.44 7.51 18.31
C LEU A 154 -0.91 6.94 18.76
N SER A 155 -1.91 7.81 18.98
CA SER A 155 -3.27 7.38 19.33
C SER A 155 -4.21 7.44 18.13
N ARG A 156 -5.33 6.73 18.22
CA ARG A 156 -6.41 6.76 17.22
C ARG A 156 -7.03 8.15 17.13
N GLU A 157 -7.09 8.89 18.23
CA GLU A 157 -7.55 10.28 18.26
C GLU A 157 -6.63 11.18 17.44
N THR A 158 -5.32 11.13 17.69
CA THR A 158 -4.33 11.87 16.88
C THR A 158 -4.39 11.47 15.42
N PHE A 159 -4.49 10.16 15.12
CA PHE A 159 -4.68 9.70 13.74
C PHE A 159 -5.93 10.28 13.10
N LYS A 160 -7.06 10.34 13.82
CA LYS A 160 -8.29 10.95 13.32
C LYS A 160 -8.12 12.44 13.07
N GLU A 161 -7.54 13.18 14.02
CA GLU A 161 -7.25 14.61 13.92
C GLU A 161 -6.42 14.94 12.67
N LEU A 162 -5.38 14.15 12.40
CA LEU A 162 -4.49 14.31 11.24
C LEU A 162 -5.20 14.14 9.89
N ASN A 163 -6.35 13.47 9.87
CA ASN A 163 -7.06 13.06 8.66
C ASN A 163 -8.51 13.56 8.63
N MET A 164 -8.89 14.50 9.50
CA MET A 164 -10.26 15.01 9.61
C MET A 164 -10.80 15.61 8.32
N ASP A 165 -9.94 16.17 7.47
CA ASP A 165 -10.29 16.73 6.17
C ASP A 165 -10.47 15.70 5.06
N LEU A 166 -10.02 14.46 5.29
CA LEU A 166 -10.13 13.33 4.37
C LEU A 166 -11.33 12.41 4.70
N PHE A 167 -11.97 12.62 5.86
CA PHE A 167 -13.18 11.92 6.31
C PHE A 167 -14.44 12.73 6.00
#